data_AF-A0A925U4W4-F1
#
_entry.id   AF-A0A925U4W4-F1
#
_cell.length_a   1.000
_cell.length_b   1.000
_cell.length_c   1.000
_cell.angle_alpha   90.00
_cell.angle_beta   90.00
_cell.angle_gamma   90.00
#
_symmetry.space_group_name_H-M   'P 1'
#
loop_
_entity.id
_entity.type
_entity.pdbx_description
1 polymer ?
#
loop_
_entity_poly.entity_id
_entity_poly.type
_entity_poly.pdbx_seq_one_letter_code
_entity_poly.pdbx_strand_id
1 'polypeptide(L)'
;ALPDMIPAAASGWMQIRARAKQARVELPLIISDHCDWDELLESINDTGASEVWVTHGREDALVYACQKRGLKAQALSLLGYEDEINE
;
A
#
# COMPACT_ATOMS: atom_id res chain seq x y z
N ALA A 1 -40.83 3.35 5.14
CA ALA A 1 -40.09 2.35 4.35
C ALA A 1 -38.61 2.57 4.59
N LEU A 2 -37.79 1.52 4.63
CA LEU A 2 -36.35 1.69 4.65
C LEU A 2 -35.89 2.26 3.29
N PRO A 3 -34.90 3.15 3.24
CA PRO A 3 -34.37 3.69 2.00
C PRO A 3 -33.73 2.59 1.14
N ASP A 4 -33.58 2.84 -0.15
CA ASP A 4 -32.89 1.94 -1.08
C ASP A 4 -31.46 1.67 -0.59
N MET A 5 -31.14 0.40 -0.38
CA MET A 5 -29.85 -0.03 0.14
C MET A 5 -28.92 -0.33 -1.03
N ILE A 6 -27.75 0.29 -1.07
CA ILE A 6 -26.75 0.08 -2.13
C ILE A 6 -25.55 -0.73 -1.61
N PRO A 7 -25.01 -1.68 -2.39
CA PRO A 7 -23.77 -2.38 -2.06
C PRO A 7 -22.58 -1.43 -2.01
N ALA A 8 -21.92 -1.37 -0.86
CA ALA A 8 -20.72 -0.57 -0.63
C ALA A 8 -19.56 -1.46 -0.18
N ALA A 9 -18.33 -1.06 -0.49
CA ALA A 9 -17.12 -1.69 0.03
C ALA A 9 -16.07 -0.63 0.36
N ALA A 10 -15.29 -0.86 1.43
CA ALA A 10 -14.21 0.00 1.87
C ALA A 10 -12.87 -0.73 1.75
N SER A 11 -11.98 -0.22 0.90
CA SER A 11 -10.62 -0.76 0.72
C SER A 11 -9.77 0.22 -0.10
N GLY A 12 -8.46 0.25 0.13
CA GLY A 12 -7.53 0.98 -0.74
C GLY A 12 -7.64 0.56 -2.21
N TRP A 13 -8.01 -0.70 -2.47
CA TRP A 13 -8.24 -1.21 -3.83
C TRP A 13 -9.46 -0.61 -4.53
N MET A 14 -10.38 0.03 -3.80
CA MET A 14 -11.52 0.71 -4.39
C MET A 14 -11.13 1.91 -5.26
N GLN A 15 -9.86 2.37 -5.17
CA GLN A 15 -9.29 3.34 -6.10
C GLN A 15 -9.23 2.78 -7.54
N ILE A 16 -9.09 1.46 -7.70
CA ILE A 16 -8.99 0.80 -9.01
C ILE A 16 -10.38 0.49 -9.54
N ARG A 17 -10.82 1.25 -10.56
CA ARG A 17 -12.14 1.08 -11.20
C ARG A 17 -12.46 -0.36 -11.63
N ALA A 18 -11.46 -1.09 -12.13
CA ALA A 18 -11.63 -2.48 -12.53
C ALA A 18 -11.98 -3.40 -11.33
N ARG A 19 -11.35 -3.18 -10.17
CA ARG A 19 -11.60 -3.95 -8.93
C ARG A 19 -13.00 -3.66 -8.39
N ALA A 20 -13.39 -2.38 -8.31
CA ALA A 20 -14.74 -2.00 -7.89
C ALA A 20 -15.82 -2.62 -8.80
N LYS A 21 -15.61 -2.60 -10.12
CA LYS A 21 -16.51 -3.21 -11.10
C LYS A 21 -16.59 -4.73 -10.94
N GLN A 22 -15.45 -5.42 -10.78
CA GLN A 22 -15.42 -6.87 -10.56
C GLN A 22 -16.15 -7.27 -9.29
N ALA A 23 -16.04 -6.46 -8.23
CA ALA A 23 -16.72 -6.68 -6.96
C ALA A 23 -18.22 -6.29 -6.98
N ARG A 24 -18.74 -5.73 -8.07
CA ARG A 24 -20.13 -5.23 -8.19
C ARG A 24 -20.51 -4.26 -7.06
N VAL A 25 -19.55 -3.43 -6.67
CA VAL A 25 -19.74 -2.40 -5.64
C VAL A 25 -20.32 -1.15 -6.31
N GLU A 26 -21.44 -0.66 -5.79
CA GLU A 26 -22.08 0.57 -6.28
C GLU A 26 -21.47 1.81 -5.62
N LEU A 27 -21.08 1.72 -4.35
CA LEU A 27 -20.38 2.76 -3.62
C LEU A 27 -18.97 2.30 -3.19
N PRO A 28 -17.93 2.55 -4.01
CA PRO A 28 -16.55 2.28 -3.64
C PRO A 28 -16.01 3.34 -2.67
N LEU A 29 -15.67 2.94 -1.45
CA LEU A 29 -15.03 3.80 -0.46
C LEU A 29 -13.52 3.50 -0.45
N ILE A 30 -12.72 4.52 -0.74
CA ILE A 30 -11.25 4.41 -0.79
C ILE A 30 -10.72 4.69 0.62
N ILE A 31 -10.51 3.62 1.39
CA ILE A 31 -10.03 3.69 2.77
C ILE A 31 -9.00 2.58 2.96
N SER A 32 -7.81 2.92 3.46
CA SER A 32 -6.76 1.99 3.85
C SER A 32 -6.09 2.44 5.14
N ASP A 33 -5.44 1.50 5.80
CA ASP A 33 -4.55 1.68 6.94
C ASP A 33 -3.08 1.91 6.52
N HIS A 34 -2.78 1.79 5.22
CA HIS A 34 -1.48 2.15 4.65
C HIS A 34 -1.40 3.64 4.30
N CYS A 35 -0.20 4.19 4.48
CA CYS A 35 0.16 5.53 4.03
C CYS A 35 0.24 5.61 2.50
N ASP A 36 -0.09 6.78 1.96
CA ASP A 36 0.15 7.09 0.56
C ASP A 36 1.65 7.30 0.28
N TRP A 37 2.02 7.34 -0.99
CA TRP A 37 3.43 7.40 -1.41
C TRP A 37 4.19 8.60 -0.83
N ASP A 38 3.58 9.78 -0.84
CA ASP A 38 4.25 10.98 -0.33
C ASP A 38 4.39 10.92 1.20
N GLU A 39 3.35 10.45 1.90
CA GLU A 39 3.37 10.23 3.35
C GLU A 39 4.39 9.16 3.77
N LEU A 40 4.58 8.11 2.96
CA LEU A 40 5.61 7.08 3.18
C LEU A 40 7.02 7.68 3.12
N LEU A 41 7.29 8.52 2.11
CA LEU A 41 8.59 9.15 1.94
C LEU A 41 8.87 10.21 3.01
N GLU A 42 7.84 10.96 3.41
CA GLU A 42 7.88 11.86 4.55
C GLU A 42 8.19 11.10 5.83
N SER A 43 7.46 10.01 6.09
CA SER A 43 7.70 9.15 7.26
C SER A 43 9.13 8.62 7.29
N ILE A 44 9.66 8.12 6.16
CA ILE A 44 11.05 7.66 6.06
C ILE A 44 12.02 8.78 6.42
N ASN A 45 11.80 10.00 5.91
CA ASN A 45 12.65 11.14 6.22
C ASN A 45 12.59 11.51 7.71
N ASP A 46 11.40 11.50 8.29
CA ASP A 46 11.18 11.84 9.71
C ASP A 46 11.81 10.84 10.67
N THR A 47 12.00 9.58 10.26
CA THR A 47 12.75 8.60 11.08
C THR A 47 14.22 8.98 11.27
N GLY A 48 14.81 9.75 10.35
CA GLY A 48 16.25 10.01 10.32
C GLY A 48 17.11 8.74 10.10
N ALA A 49 16.53 7.66 9.59
CA ALA A 49 17.23 6.40 9.39
C ALA A 49 18.37 6.54 8.36
N SER A 50 19.54 5.98 8.66
CA SER A 50 20.68 5.94 7.73
C SER A 50 20.57 4.83 6.67
N GLU A 51 19.72 3.83 6.93
CA GLU A 51 19.46 2.70 6.04
C GLU A 51 17.99 2.27 6.16
N VAL A 52 17.38 1.96 5.02
CA VAL A 52 15.97 1.54 4.92
C VAL A 52 15.89 0.16 4.28
N TRP A 53 15.29 -0.80 4.99
CA TRP A 53 15.04 -2.13 4.48
C TRP A 53 13.56 -2.25 4.12
N VAL A 54 13.28 -2.53 2.85
CA VAL A 54 11.92 -2.52 2.31
C VAL A 54 11.39 -3.94 2.22
N THR A 55 10.17 -4.16 2.69
CA THR A 55 9.45 -5.42 2.51
C THR A 55 8.01 -5.13 2.06
N HIS A 56 7.41 -6.09 1.35
CA HIS A 56 6.06 -6.02 0.78
C HIS A 56 5.89 -4.95 -0.30
N GLY A 57 4.88 -5.16 -1.16
CA GLY A 57 4.53 -4.22 -2.22
C GLY A 57 5.58 -4.14 -3.33
N ARG A 58 5.76 -2.94 -3.89
CA ARG A 58 6.73 -2.67 -4.97
C ARG A 58 8.06 -2.19 -4.39
N GLU A 59 8.82 -3.15 -3.86
CA GLU A 59 10.08 -2.89 -3.16
C GLU A 59 11.09 -2.15 -4.06
N ASP A 60 11.16 -2.52 -5.34
CA ASP A 60 12.03 -1.91 -6.35
C ASP A 60 11.86 -0.38 -6.44
N ALA A 61 10.60 0.08 -6.44
CA ALA A 61 10.27 1.49 -6.54
C ALA A 61 10.70 2.27 -5.30
N LEU A 62 10.44 1.75 -4.10
CA LEU A 62 10.77 2.43 -2.85
C LEU A 62 12.27 2.44 -2.58
N VAL A 63 12.97 1.33 -2.85
CA VAL A 63 14.43 1.26 -2.78
C VAL A 63 15.06 2.30 -3.70
N TYR A 64 14.61 2.40 -4.96
CA TYR A 64 15.08 3.41 -5.89
C TYR A 64 14.83 4.84 -5.38
N ALA A 65 13.62 5.10 -4.86
CA ALA A 65 13.24 6.41 -4.34
C ALA A 65 14.07 6.84 -3.12
N CYS A 66 14.42 5.91 -2.24
CA CYS A 66 15.30 6.14 -1.09
C CYS A 66 16.75 6.40 -1.53
N GLN A 67 17.27 5.61 -2.46
CA GLN A 67 18.62 5.79 -3.01
C GLN A 67 18.77 7.13 -3.71
N LYS A 68 17.73 7.60 -4.44
CA LYS A 68 17.71 8.94 -5.04
C LYS A 68 17.78 10.09 -4.04
N ARG A 69 17.37 9.83 -2.79
CA ARG A 69 17.45 10.77 -1.66
C ARG A 69 18.76 10.63 -0.86
N GLY A 70 19.68 9.78 -1.31
CA GLY A 70 20.98 9.57 -0.66
C GLY A 70 20.95 8.58 0.50
N LEU A 71 19.84 7.86 0.71
CA LEU A 71 19.74 6.82 1.73
C LEU A 71 20.29 5.50 1.22
N LYS A 72 20.87 4.70 2.11
CA LYS A 72 21.09 3.27 1.82
C LYS A 72 19.74 2.58 1.85
N ALA A 73 19.41 1.82 0.81
CA ALA A 73 18.17 1.05 0.80
C ALA A 73 18.32 -0.25 0.04
N GLN A 74 17.66 -1.30 0.54
CA GLN A 74 17.64 -2.65 -0.03
C GLN A 74 16.32 -3.36 0.27
N ALA A 75 15.94 -4.28 -0.60
CA ALA A 75 14.81 -5.17 -0.35
C ALA A 75 15.20 -6.21 0.72
N LEU A 76 14.30 -6.46 1.66
CA LEU A 76 14.46 -7.46 2.71
C LEU A 76 14.00 -8.81 2.18
N SER A 77 14.96 -9.69 1.86
CA SER A 77 14.66 -11.08 1.52
C SER A 77 14.37 -11.88 2.80
N LEU A 78 13.09 -12.08 3.12
CA LEU A 78 12.63 -12.94 4.21
C LEU A 78 12.52 -14.39 3.72
N LEU A 79 13.63 -15.13 3.73
CA LEU A 79 13.61 -16.57 3.49
C LEU A 79 12.74 -17.27 4.56
N GLY A 80 11.55 -17.74 4.15
CA GLY A 80 10.66 -18.58 4.98
C GLY A 80 9.31 -17.97 5.39
N TYR A 81 8.97 -16.75 4.94
CA TYR A 81 7.70 -16.06 5.27
C TYR A 81 6.83 -15.73 4.04
N GLU A 82 7.05 -16.38 2.89
CA GLU A 82 6.30 -16.07 1.65
C GLU A 82 4.88 -16.67 1.64
N ASP A 83 4.61 -17.68 2.48
CA ASP A 83 3.37 -18.46 2.42
C ASP A 83 2.19 -17.88 3.24
N GLU A 84 2.43 -16.97 4.20
CA GLU A 84 1.37 -16.45 5.09
C GLU A 84 0.74 -15.12 4.62
N ILE A 85 1.30 -14.45 3.61
CA ILE A 85 0.92 -13.07 3.26
C ILE A 85 -0.18 -13.04 2.16
N ASN A 86 -0.60 -14.20 1.65
CA ASN A 86 -1.56 -14.32 0.54
C ASN A 86 -2.89 -15.01 0.90
N GLU A 87 -3.23 -15.15 2.18
CA GLU A 87 -4.59 -15.56 2.62
C GLU A 87 -5.52 -14.37 2.88
#